data_AF-A0A657Q2B7-F1
#
_entry.id   AF-A0A657Q2B7-F1
#
_cell.length_a   1.000
_cell.length_b   1.000
_cell.length_c   1.000
_cell.angle_alpha   90.00
_cell.angle_beta   90.00
_cell.angle_gamma   90.00
#
_symmetry.space_group_name_H-M   'P 1'
#
loop_
_entity.id
_entity.type
_entity.pdbx_description
1 polymer ?
#
loop_
_entity_poly.entity_id
_entity_poly.type
_entity_poly.pdbx_seq_one_letter_code
_entity_poly.pdbx_strand_id
1 'polypeptide(L)'
;MGLPVSGVLAAVQWQPRLMPPESGSYHGPLETIRLHIPPEVPIEVLQQLGLEVDNIDVTALVSRDGDYAVYTPQQPLEWGMHRLLLVEYTQDGGILERGSWDLEVRKSESFREAELNISASLEASRRIGEGDLDAPPARTQGSGSMTLQGRLADGSWQAGMQLPLIYPELFIKKGAPRSTN
;
A
#
# COMPACT_ATOMS: atom_id res chain seq x y z
N MET A 1 -57.25 18.49 20.15
CA MET A 1 -56.19 18.61 19.12
C MET A 1 -55.41 19.89 19.41
N GLY A 2 -54.09 19.93 19.47
CA GLY A 2 -53.10 18.84 19.48
C GLY A 2 -51.73 19.48 19.72
N LEU A 3 -50.93 18.96 20.66
CA LEU A 3 -49.66 19.60 21.01
C LEU A 3 -48.60 19.33 19.92
N PRO A 4 -47.81 20.33 19.50
CA PRO A 4 -46.65 20.09 18.65
C PRO A 4 -45.59 19.36 19.47
N VAL A 5 -45.34 18.09 19.14
CA VAL A 5 -44.28 17.29 19.77
C VAL A 5 -42.94 17.68 19.13
N SER A 6 -42.44 18.86 19.49
CA SER A 6 -41.12 19.37 19.07
C SER A 6 -39.99 18.66 19.83
N GLY A 7 -39.96 17.32 19.73
CA GLY A 7 -39.04 16.41 20.41
C GLY A 7 -37.77 16.09 19.62
N VAL A 8 -37.29 17.00 18.78
CA VAL A 8 -35.94 16.89 18.21
C VAL A 8 -34.96 17.51 19.22
N LEU A 9 -34.61 16.71 20.24
CA LEU A 9 -33.43 17.00 21.04
C LEU A 9 -32.23 16.98 20.08
N ALA A 10 -31.52 18.11 19.99
CA ALA A 10 -30.25 18.14 19.27
C ALA A 10 -29.29 17.19 20.00
N ALA A 11 -29.02 16.03 19.39
CA ALA A 11 -28.03 15.10 19.90
C ALA A 11 -26.72 15.86 20.08
N VAL A 12 -26.16 15.82 21.29
CA VAL A 12 -24.95 16.59 21.62
C VAL A 12 -23.84 16.17 20.66
N GLN A 13 -23.42 17.12 19.82
CA GLN A 13 -22.35 16.93 18.84
C GLN A 13 -20.99 17.06 19.53
N TRP A 14 -20.76 16.20 20.53
CA TRP A 14 -19.42 15.89 20.98
C TRP A 14 -18.71 15.09 19.88
N GLN A 15 -17.40 15.29 19.75
CA GLN A 15 -16.59 14.58 18.76
C GLN A 15 -15.35 13.97 19.43
N PRO A 16 -15.15 12.64 19.33
CA PRO A 16 -13.93 12.00 19.80
C PRO A 16 -12.73 12.42 18.95
N ARG A 17 -11.52 12.28 19.50
CA ARG A 17 -10.28 12.52 18.77
C ARG A 17 -9.28 11.40 19.03
N LEU A 18 -8.86 10.72 17.96
CA LEU A 18 -7.67 9.88 17.97
C LEU A 18 -6.44 10.75 18.26
N MET A 19 -5.68 10.37 19.28
CA MET A 19 -4.39 10.99 19.57
C MET A 19 -3.32 10.45 18.62
N PRO A 20 -2.31 11.26 18.25
CA PRO A 20 -1.28 10.80 17.32
C PRO A 20 -0.48 9.62 17.91
N PRO A 21 0.09 8.76 17.05
CA PRO A 21 0.93 7.65 17.46
C PRO A 21 2.13 8.09 18.31
N GLU A 22 2.68 7.17 19.11
CA GLU A 22 3.90 7.41 19.90
C GLU A 22 5.11 7.74 19.01
N SER A 23 5.15 7.21 17.78
CA SER A 23 6.17 7.56 16.76
C SER A 23 5.94 8.92 16.07
N GLY A 24 4.75 9.51 16.24
CA GLY A 24 4.31 10.71 15.54
C GLY A 24 3.91 10.53 14.07
N SER A 25 4.09 9.36 13.44
CA SER A 25 3.74 9.17 12.02
C SER A 25 3.08 7.84 11.62
N TYR A 26 3.21 6.77 12.41
CA TYR A 26 2.54 5.47 12.21
C TYR A 26 2.43 4.73 13.56
N HIS A 27 1.48 3.82 13.71
CA HIS A 27 1.37 3.01 14.94
C HIS A 27 2.31 1.80 14.90
N GLY A 28 2.92 1.47 16.03
CA GLY A 28 3.51 0.14 16.26
C GLY A 28 2.43 -0.93 16.44
N PRO A 29 2.70 -2.22 16.13
CA PRO A 29 1.68 -3.26 16.14
C PRO A 29 1.17 -3.66 17.54
N LEU A 30 1.86 -3.23 18.60
CA LEU A 30 1.43 -3.36 20.01
C LEU A 30 1.30 -1.98 20.70
N GLU A 31 1.21 -0.90 19.92
CA GLU A 31 1.14 0.46 20.45
C GLU A 31 -0.20 0.72 21.15
N THR A 32 -0.19 1.57 22.19
CA THR A 32 -1.40 1.89 22.94
C THR A 32 -2.16 3.03 22.25
N ILE A 33 -3.30 2.67 21.64
CA ILE A 33 -4.19 3.59 20.96
C ILE A 33 -4.99 4.38 22.01
N ARG A 34 -4.96 5.72 21.91
CA ARG A 34 -5.64 6.64 22.84
C ARG A 34 -6.67 7.49 22.09
N LEU A 35 -7.92 7.46 22.55
CA LEU A 35 -9.02 8.28 22.07
C LEU A 35 -9.43 9.28 23.15
N HIS A 36 -9.24 10.57 22.89
CA HIS A 36 -9.80 11.62 23.74
C HIS A 36 -11.32 11.70 23.54
N ILE A 37 -12.08 11.49 24.61
CA ILE A 37 -13.53 11.66 24.66
C ILE A 37 -13.81 12.90 25.52
N PRO A 38 -14.53 13.93 25.02
CA PRO A 38 -14.71 15.17 25.76
C PRO A 38 -15.35 14.97 27.15
N PRO A 39 -14.91 15.70 28.19
CA PRO A 39 -15.41 15.53 29.57
C PRO A 39 -16.89 15.89 29.76
N GLU A 40 -17.50 16.62 28.81
CA GLU A 40 -18.93 16.91 28.78
C GLU A 40 -19.83 15.74 28.32
N VAL A 41 -19.26 14.60 27.92
CA VAL A 41 -20.03 13.40 27.52
C VAL A 41 -20.63 12.73 28.76
N PRO A 42 -21.96 12.55 28.85
CA PRO A 42 -22.62 11.93 30.01
C PRO A 42 -22.15 10.49 30.27
N ILE A 43 -22.12 10.08 31.54
CA ILE A 43 -21.67 8.74 31.93
C ILE A 43 -22.54 7.62 31.34
N GLU A 44 -23.82 7.90 31.13
CA GLU A 44 -24.78 7.01 30.48
C GLU A 44 -24.45 6.81 29.00
N VAL A 45 -23.88 7.82 28.34
CA VAL A 45 -23.39 7.76 26.96
C VAL A 45 -22.04 7.03 26.91
N LEU A 46 -21.13 7.31 27.85
CA LEU A 46 -19.85 6.59 27.97
C LEU A 46 -20.03 5.08 28.15
N GLN A 47 -21.10 4.65 28.83
CA GLN A 47 -21.48 3.24 29.00
C GLN A 47 -22.08 2.59 27.73
N GLN A 48 -22.47 3.39 26.74
CA GLN A 48 -22.99 2.93 25.44
C GLN A 48 -21.92 2.92 24.34
N LEU A 49 -20.68 3.32 24.63
CA LEU A 49 -19.62 3.36 23.63
C LEU A 49 -19.01 1.98 23.36
N GLY A 50 -18.96 1.62 22.07
CA GLY A 50 -18.18 0.49 21.57
C GLY A 50 -16.94 0.96 20.81
N LEU A 51 -15.88 0.17 20.83
CA LEU A 51 -14.68 0.37 20.02
C LEU A 51 -14.46 -0.86 19.13
N GLU A 52 -14.37 -0.67 17.82
CA GLU A 52 -14.00 -1.71 16.86
C GLU A 52 -12.63 -1.43 16.24
N VAL A 53 -11.90 -2.52 15.95
CA VAL A 53 -10.73 -2.53 15.05
C VAL A 53 -11.02 -3.54 13.95
N ASP A 54 -11.00 -3.12 12.68
CA ASP A 54 -11.31 -3.95 11.51
C ASP A 54 -12.66 -4.70 11.62
N ASN A 55 -13.66 -4.02 12.18
CA ASN A 55 -14.99 -4.56 12.52
C ASN A 55 -15.00 -5.73 13.52
N ILE A 56 -13.95 -5.85 14.34
CA ILE A 56 -13.90 -6.68 15.54
C ILE A 56 -14.12 -5.78 16.75
N ASP A 57 -15.16 -6.04 17.54
CA ASP A 57 -15.39 -5.38 18.83
C ASP A 57 -14.24 -5.68 19.81
N VAL A 58 -13.54 -4.63 20.24
CA VAL A 58 -12.45 -4.67 21.23
C VAL A 58 -12.82 -3.94 22.52
N THR A 59 -14.09 -3.56 22.72
CA THR A 59 -14.59 -2.75 23.85
C THR A 59 -14.24 -3.34 25.20
N ALA A 60 -14.27 -4.67 25.33
CA ALA A 60 -13.87 -5.40 26.55
C ALA A 60 -12.36 -5.31 26.88
N LEU A 61 -11.54 -4.76 25.97
CA LEU A 61 -10.10 -4.51 26.12
C LEU A 61 -9.80 -3.02 26.31
N VAL A 62 -10.82 -2.15 26.34
CA VAL A 62 -10.70 -0.71 26.54
C VAL A 62 -10.70 -0.37 28.02
N SER A 63 -9.80 0.52 28.42
CA SER A 63 -9.75 1.12 29.76
C SER A 63 -10.01 2.64 29.69
N ARG A 64 -10.34 3.26 30.83
CA ARG A 64 -10.46 4.73 30.96
C ARG A 64 -9.27 5.29 31.75
N ASP A 65 -8.60 6.27 31.18
CA ASP A 65 -7.52 7.07 31.79
C ASP A 65 -7.94 8.54 31.74
N GLY A 66 -8.59 9.03 32.80
CA GLY A 66 -9.24 10.34 32.80
C GLY A 66 -10.26 10.47 31.67
N ASP A 67 -10.05 11.43 30.77
CA ASP A 67 -10.90 11.68 29.59
C ASP A 67 -10.57 10.79 28.38
N TYR A 68 -9.56 9.93 28.48
CA TYR A 68 -9.16 9.03 27.39
C TYR A 68 -9.79 7.64 27.52
N ALA A 69 -10.34 7.13 26.43
CA ALA A 69 -10.43 5.70 26.21
C ALA A 69 -9.07 5.19 25.70
N VAL A 70 -8.59 4.08 26.26
CA VAL A 70 -7.23 3.57 26.07
C VAL A 70 -7.29 2.08 25.76
N TYR A 71 -6.80 1.70 24.58
CA TYR A 71 -6.77 0.33 24.07
C TYR A 71 -5.33 -0.09 23.76
N THR A 72 -4.90 -1.23 24.32
CA THR A 72 -3.60 -1.85 24.02
C THR A 72 -3.85 -3.23 23.39
N PRO A 73 -3.45 -3.47 22.14
CA PRO A 73 -3.61 -4.77 21.48
C PRO A 73 -2.99 -5.91 22.31
N GLN A 74 -3.78 -6.95 22.58
CA GLN A 74 -3.32 -8.14 23.33
C GLN A 74 -2.54 -9.12 22.43
N GLN A 75 -2.63 -8.94 21.12
CA GLN A 75 -1.81 -9.57 20.09
C GLN A 75 -1.34 -8.47 19.13
N PRO A 76 -0.20 -8.63 18.45
CA PRO A 76 0.25 -7.67 17.45
C PRO A 76 -0.81 -7.51 16.36
N LEU A 77 -1.14 -6.26 16.00
CA LEU A 77 -1.78 -5.96 14.73
C LEU A 77 -0.83 -6.33 13.59
N GLU A 78 -1.39 -6.71 12.44
CA GLU A 78 -0.62 -6.94 11.21
C GLU A 78 -0.01 -5.63 10.67
N TRP A 79 0.73 -5.69 9.56
CA TRP A 79 1.30 -4.49 8.94
C TRP A 79 0.40 -4.01 7.80
N GLY A 80 0.08 -2.72 7.75
CA GLY A 80 -0.79 -2.14 6.73
C GLY A 80 -1.74 -1.09 7.29
N MET A 81 -2.93 -0.99 6.69
CA MET A 81 -3.99 -0.08 7.10
C MET A 81 -5.07 -0.84 7.85
N HIS A 82 -5.40 -0.37 9.06
CA HIS A 82 -6.45 -0.90 9.93
C HIS A 82 -7.51 0.17 10.17
N ARG A 83 -8.79 -0.19 10.28
CA ARG A 83 -9.86 0.77 10.56
C ARG A 83 -10.23 0.76 12.04
N LEU A 84 -10.04 1.88 12.72
CA LEU A 84 -10.53 2.12 14.08
C LEU A 84 -11.89 2.81 14.01
N LEU A 85 -12.89 2.30 14.73
CA LEU A 85 -14.25 2.82 14.76
C LEU A 85 -14.74 2.99 16.20
N LEU A 86 -15.12 4.20 16.59
CA LEU A 86 -15.86 4.44 17.84
C LEU A 86 -17.35 4.55 17.50
N VAL A 87 -18.16 3.70 18.14
CA VAL A 87 -19.61 3.65 17.97
C VAL A 87 -20.34 3.91 19.28
N GLU A 88 -21.62 4.25 19.19
CA GLU A 88 -22.55 4.35 20.32
C GLU A 88 -23.76 3.45 20.06
N TYR A 89 -24.01 2.51 20.97
CA TYR A 89 -25.15 1.60 20.95
C TYR A 89 -26.36 2.28 21.61
N THR A 90 -27.28 2.80 20.80
CA THR A 90 -28.41 3.59 21.29
C THR A 90 -29.50 2.71 21.92
N GLN A 91 -30.28 3.28 22.84
CA GLN A 91 -31.25 2.52 23.66
C GLN A 91 -32.40 1.85 22.88
N ASP A 92 -32.61 2.22 21.62
CA ASP A 92 -33.53 1.61 20.67
C ASP A 92 -32.90 0.45 19.85
N GLY A 93 -31.63 0.12 20.10
CA GLY A 93 -30.88 -0.92 19.39
C GLY A 93 -30.18 -0.43 18.12
N GLY A 94 -30.13 0.90 17.91
CA GLY A 94 -29.35 1.52 16.83
C GLY A 94 -27.84 1.53 17.12
N ILE A 95 -27.07 1.88 16.07
CA ILE A 95 -25.62 2.10 16.15
C ILE A 95 -25.34 3.46 15.51
N LEU A 96 -24.67 4.35 16.25
CA LEU A 96 -24.25 5.66 15.77
C LEU A 96 -22.72 5.73 15.69
N GLU A 97 -22.17 5.94 14.50
CA GLU A 97 -20.74 6.21 14.33
C GLU A 97 -20.39 7.55 15.00
N ARG A 98 -19.51 7.51 16.01
CA ARG A 98 -18.98 8.70 16.71
C ARG A 98 -17.63 9.14 16.13
N GLY A 99 -16.88 8.23 15.54
CA GLY A 99 -15.71 8.56 14.72
C GLY A 99 -15.09 7.33 14.05
N SER A 100 -14.45 7.55 12.90
CA SER A 100 -13.74 6.55 12.13
C SER A 100 -12.35 7.10 11.77
N TRP A 101 -11.31 6.27 11.92
CA TRP A 101 -9.94 6.63 11.59
C TRP A 101 -9.21 5.46 10.94
N ASP A 102 -8.37 5.74 9.95
CA ASP A 102 -7.45 4.76 9.38
C ASP A 102 -6.13 4.81 10.15
N LEU A 103 -5.69 3.67 10.66
CA LEU A 103 -4.44 3.49 11.38
C LEU A 103 -3.42 2.81 10.47
N GLU A 104 -2.34 3.49 10.12
CA GLU A 104 -1.22 2.84 9.45
C GLU A 104 -0.31 2.17 10.49
N VAL A 105 -0.24 0.84 10.49
CA VAL A 105 0.64 0.05 11.35
C VAL A 105 1.91 -0.32 10.59
N ARG A 106 3.08 0.04 11.13
CA ARG A 106 4.39 -0.29 10.54
C ARG A 106 5.42 -0.75 11.57
N LYS A 107 6.41 -1.47 11.05
CA LYS A 107 7.62 -1.91 11.76
C LYS A 107 8.66 -0.79 11.96
N SER A 108 8.76 0.16 11.02
CA SER A 108 9.63 1.34 11.09
C SER A 108 9.30 2.37 9.98
N GLU A 109 9.77 3.61 10.12
CA GLU A 109 9.65 4.70 9.11
C GLU A 109 10.11 4.27 7.70
N SER A 110 11.09 3.38 7.63
CA SER A 110 11.81 2.98 6.41
C SER A 110 10.99 2.24 5.35
N PHE A 111 9.75 1.84 5.67
CA PHE A 111 8.94 1.01 4.77
C PHE A 111 7.96 1.83 3.94
N ARG A 112 8.27 1.96 2.64
CA ARG A 112 7.46 2.58 1.59
C ARG A 112 7.78 1.93 0.23
N GLU A 113 6.77 1.74 -0.62
CA GLU A 113 6.81 0.87 -1.81
C GLU A 113 6.90 1.67 -3.15
N ALA A 114 7.71 1.24 -4.15
CA ALA A 114 8.14 2.03 -5.35
C ALA A 114 8.76 1.22 -6.57
N GLU A 115 9.85 1.63 -7.28
CA GLU A 115 10.04 1.31 -8.75
C GLU A 115 11.46 1.20 -9.48
N LEU A 116 12.11 0.01 -9.81
CA LEU A 116 12.96 -0.37 -11.04
C LEU A 116 13.76 -1.76 -11.01
N ASN A 117 13.81 -2.58 -12.11
CA ASN A 117 14.61 -3.84 -12.40
C ASN A 117 14.33 -4.40 -13.86
N ILE A 118 14.98 -5.48 -14.39
CA ILE A 118 15.21 -5.78 -15.85
C ILE A 118 15.03 -7.27 -16.33
N SER A 119 14.66 -7.49 -17.62
CA SER A 119 14.93 -8.74 -18.40
C SER A 119 15.19 -8.49 -19.90
N ALA A 120 16.19 -9.12 -20.53
CA ALA A 120 16.56 -8.85 -21.94
C ALA A 120 16.78 -10.12 -22.79
N SER A 121 16.52 -10.02 -24.10
CA SER A 121 16.79 -11.05 -25.11
C SER A 121 17.53 -10.46 -26.32
N LEU A 122 18.37 -11.27 -26.97
CA LEU A 122 19.03 -10.94 -28.23
C LEU A 122 19.20 -12.23 -29.05
N GLU A 123 18.55 -12.30 -30.20
CA GLU A 123 18.72 -13.36 -31.19
C GLU A 123 19.60 -12.85 -32.34
N ALA A 124 20.63 -13.60 -32.69
CA ALA A 124 21.56 -13.28 -33.76
C ALA A 124 21.69 -14.46 -34.72
N SER A 125 21.13 -14.33 -35.92
CA SER A 125 21.19 -15.37 -36.95
C SER A 125 22.23 -15.04 -38.02
N ARG A 126 22.93 -16.08 -38.50
CA ARG A 126 23.89 -15.99 -39.60
C ARG A 126 23.65 -17.16 -40.55
N ARG A 127 23.14 -16.88 -41.75
CA ARG A 127 23.07 -17.88 -42.81
C ARG A 127 24.44 -17.99 -43.47
N ILE A 128 25.01 -19.19 -43.43
CA ILE A 128 26.15 -19.57 -44.26
C ILE A 128 25.56 -20.20 -45.54
N GLY A 129 26.01 -19.75 -46.71
CA GLY A 129 25.67 -20.38 -47.98
C GLY A 129 26.72 -21.43 -48.33
N GLU A 130 26.28 -22.66 -48.59
CA GLU A 130 27.10 -23.66 -49.27
C GLU A 130 26.97 -23.48 -50.78
N GLY A 131 27.97 -23.96 -51.54
CA GLY A 131 28.39 -23.29 -52.77
C GLY A 131 27.51 -23.50 -54.00
N ASP A 132 27.07 -22.38 -54.60
CA ASP A 132 27.13 -22.16 -56.05
C ASP A 132 27.39 -20.67 -56.35
N LEU A 133 27.70 -20.31 -57.60
CA LEU A 133 28.41 -19.09 -57.98
C LEU A 133 27.58 -17.77 -58.01
N ASP A 134 26.33 -17.78 -57.54
CA ASP A 134 25.47 -16.59 -57.38
C ASP A 134 25.09 -16.31 -55.90
N ALA A 135 25.82 -16.88 -54.94
CA ALA A 135 25.49 -16.78 -53.52
C ALA A 135 25.54 -15.32 -52.97
N PRO A 136 24.44 -14.79 -52.40
CA PRO A 136 24.44 -13.44 -51.81
C PRO A 136 25.33 -13.38 -50.56
N PRO A 137 25.90 -12.20 -50.22
CA PRO A 137 26.85 -12.07 -49.12
C PRO A 137 26.25 -12.48 -47.77
N ALA A 138 27.07 -13.11 -46.93
CA ALA A 138 26.66 -13.66 -45.64
C ALA A 138 26.09 -12.57 -44.70
N ARG A 139 24.76 -12.47 -44.64
CA ARG A 139 24.07 -11.53 -43.76
C ARG A 139 24.05 -12.08 -42.34
N THR A 140 24.41 -11.23 -41.38
CA THR A 140 24.13 -11.44 -39.96
C THR A 140 22.96 -10.53 -39.61
N GLN A 141 21.89 -11.07 -39.06
CA GLN A 141 20.70 -10.32 -38.63
C GLN A 141 20.55 -10.43 -37.11
N GLY A 142 20.26 -9.30 -36.45
CA GLY A 142 20.14 -9.22 -35.00
C GLY A 142 18.84 -8.53 -34.57
N SER A 143 18.09 -9.20 -33.72
CA SER A 143 16.85 -8.69 -33.11
C SER A 143 16.82 -9.01 -31.63
N GLY A 144 16.54 -8.01 -30.81
CA GLY A 144 16.46 -8.16 -29.36
C GLY A 144 15.33 -7.35 -28.74
N SER A 145 15.11 -7.57 -27.45
CA SER A 145 14.20 -6.77 -26.63
C SER A 145 14.75 -6.62 -25.22
N MET A 146 14.40 -5.54 -24.53
CA MET A 146 14.80 -5.31 -23.14
C MET A 146 13.62 -4.76 -22.34
N THR A 147 13.09 -5.60 -21.47
CA THR A 147 12.14 -5.28 -20.40
C THR A 147 12.87 -4.65 -19.20
N LEU A 148 12.16 -3.77 -18.51
CA LEU A 148 12.30 -3.30 -17.13
C LEU A 148 10.87 -3.56 -16.52
N GLN A 149 10.63 -3.98 -15.25
CA GLN A 149 9.28 -4.42 -14.77
C GLN A 149 9.00 -4.59 -13.23
N GLY A 150 8.14 -3.78 -12.57
CA GLY A 150 7.58 -4.00 -11.19
C GLY A 150 7.80 -2.96 -10.04
N ARG A 151 8.44 -3.31 -8.89
CA ARG A 151 7.99 -3.00 -7.50
C ARG A 151 9.08 -2.97 -6.38
N LEU A 152 9.17 -1.91 -5.56
CA LEU A 152 9.88 -1.81 -4.25
C LEU A 152 8.88 -2.19 -3.15
N ALA A 153 9.28 -3.01 -2.19
CA ALA A 153 8.49 -3.48 -1.04
C ALA A 153 9.47 -4.15 -0.07
N ASP A 154 9.46 -3.81 1.23
CA ASP A 154 10.41 -4.31 2.27
C ASP A 154 11.84 -4.60 1.71
N GLY A 155 12.48 -3.58 1.12
CA GLY A 155 13.85 -3.66 0.59
C GLY A 155 14.05 -4.29 -0.82
N SER A 156 13.01 -4.76 -1.51
CA SER A 156 13.07 -5.17 -2.93
C SER A 156 12.99 -3.96 -3.91
N TRP A 157 13.13 -4.11 -5.25
CA TRP A 157 12.89 -3.03 -6.27
C TRP A 157 12.64 -3.61 -7.69
N GLN A 158 11.65 -3.13 -8.51
CA GLN A 158 11.44 -3.73 -9.87
C GLN A 158 10.91 -2.94 -11.15
N ALA A 159 10.23 -1.77 -11.15
CA ALA A 159 9.50 -1.03 -12.27
C ALA A 159 9.94 -0.98 -13.77
N GLY A 160 9.08 -0.39 -14.64
CA GLY A 160 8.81 -0.77 -16.05
C GLY A 160 9.41 -0.01 -17.27
N MET A 161 9.73 -0.71 -18.38
CA MET A 161 10.14 -0.18 -19.72
C MET A 161 10.41 -1.33 -20.73
N GLN A 162 9.80 -1.38 -21.92
CA GLN A 162 10.11 -2.40 -22.95
C GLN A 162 10.74 -1.77 -24.22
N LEU A 163 12.03 -2.02 -24.49
CA LEU A 163 12.74 -1.52 -25.67
C LEU A 163 13.01 -2.63 -26.70
N PRO A 164 12.40 -2.61 -27.90
CA PRO A 164 12.82 -3.46 -29.01
C PRO A 164 14.10 -2.92 -29.67
N LEU A 165 15.07 -3.79 -29.96
CA LEU A 165 16.31 -3.47 -30.65
C LEU A 165 16.38 -4.22 -31.97
N ILE A 166 16.28 -3.50 -33.09
CA ILE A 166 16.32 -4.07 -34.44
C ILE A 166 17.54 -3.50 -35.16
N TYR A 167 18.50 -4.35 -35.53
CA TYR A 167 19.72 -3.95 -36.22
C TYR A 167 19.74 -4.46 -37.67
N PRO A 168 19.26 -3.65 -38.64
CA PRO A 168 19.34 -3.98 -40.06
C PRO A 168 20.75 -3.76 -40.61
N GLU A 169 21.43 -4.88 -40.88
CA GLU A 169 22.60 -5.03 -41.76
C GLU A 169 23.96 -4.48 -41.28
N LEU A 170 25.01 -5.28 -41.47
CA LEU A 170 26.40 -4.88 -41.27
C LEU A 170 27.31 -5.59 -42.28
N PHE A 171 27.71 -4.88 -43.34
CA PHE A 171 28.48 -5.42 -44.46
C PHE A 171 29.98 -5.55 -44.13
N ILE A 172 30.40 -6.71 -43.62
CA ILE A 172 31.81 -7.01 -43.41
C ILE A 172 32.49 -7.31 -44.76
N LYS A 173 33.16 -6.31 -45.35
CA LYS A 173 34.09 -6.53 -46.47
C LYS A 173 35.27 -7.38 -45.98
N LYS A 174 35.33 -8.63 -46.45
CA LYS A 174 36.44 -9.56 -46.16
C LYS A 174 37.73 -9.04 -46.81
N GLY A 175 38.67 -8.56 -46.00
CA GLY A 175 40.00 -8.18 -46.47
C GLY A 175 40.73 -9.40 -47.03
N ALA A 176 41.13 -9.34 -48.29
CA ALA A 176 41.97 -10.37 -48.90
C ALA A 176 43.44 -10.09 -48.61
N PRO A 177 44.22 -11.06 -48.07
CA PRO A 177 45.67 -10.90 -48.01
C PRO A 177 46.24 -10.94 -49.42
N ARG A 178 47.19 -10.05 -49.73
CA ARG A 178 48.07 -10.20 -50.89
C ARG A 178 49.52 -10.24 -50.43
N SER A 179 50.23 -11.25 -50.93
CA SER A 179 51.62 -11.49 -50.61
C SER A 179 52.54 -10.46 -51.26
N THR A 180 53.72 -10.35 -50.67
CA THR A 180 55.00 -9.94 -51.28
C THR A 180 55.06 -9.96 -52.81
N ASN A 181 55.59 -8.87 -53.39
CA ASN A 181 56.87 -8.93 -54.10
C ASN A 181 57.60 -7.59 -53.95
#